data_AF-A0A9P7Z0R8-F1
#
_entry.id   AF-A0A9P7Z0R8-F1
#
_cell.length_a   1.000
_cell.length_b   1.000
_cell.length_c   1.000
_cell.angle_alpha   90.00
_cell.angle_beta   90.00
_cell.angle_gamma   90.00
#
_symmetry.space_group_name_H-M   'P 1'
#
loop_
_entity.id
_entity.type
_entity.pdbx_description
1 polymer ?
#
loop_
_entity_poly.entity_id
_entity_poly.type
_entity_poly.pdbx_seq_one_letter_code
_entity_poly.pdbx_strand_id
1 'polypeptide(L)' 'LRQLPKTLRDAVVMTRYLGIRYLWIDSLCIIQNSTSDWQFETSRMGSIYRE' A
#
# COMPACT_ATOMS: atom_id res chain seq x y z
N LEU A 1 -5.92 10.96 7.07
CA LEU A 1 -4.95 11.49 6.08
C LEU A 1 -3.96 12.52 6.64
N ARG A 2 -4.37 13.52 7.45
CA ARG A 2 -3.45 14.59 7.92
C ARG A 2 -2.25 14.09 8.75
N GLN A 3 -2.34 12.90 9.34
CA GLN A 3 -1.27 12.24 10.09
C GLN A 3 -0.32 11.39 9.22
N LEU A 4 -0.63 11.19 7.93
CA LEU A 4 0.26 10.47 7.02
C LEU A 4 1.32 11.43 6.42
N PRO A 5 2.53 10.91 6.13
CA PRO A 5 3.52 11.62 5.33
C PRO A 5 2.90 12.21 4.06
N LYS A 6 3.46 13.34 3.60
CA LYS A 6 2.95 14.05 2.42
C LYS A 6 2.90 13.15 1.19
N THR A 7 3.94 12.34 0.99
CA THR A 7 4.05 11.37 -0.11
C THR A 7 2.88 10.39 -0.16
N LEU A 8 2.46 9.83 0.98
CA LEU A 8 1.34 8.90 1.04
C LEU A 8 0.00 9.60 0.78
N ARG A 9 -0.14 10.86 1.23
CA ARG A 9 -1.33 11.66 0.91
C ARG A 9 -1.42 11.95 -0.58
N ASP A 10 -0.31 12.35 -1.19
CA ASP A 10 -0.24 12.66 -2.61
C ASP A 10 -0.54 11.40 -3.44
N ALA A 11 -0.02 10.24 -3.03
CA ALA A 11 -0.36 8.96 -3.65
C ALA A 11 -1.87 8.65 -3.58
N VAL A 12 -2.51 8.80 -2.42
CA VAL A 12 -3.97 8.60 -2.26
C VAL A 12 -4.77 9.56 -3.15
N VAL A 13 -4.36 10.82 -3.25
CA VAL A 13 -5.01 11.82 -4.11
C VAL A 13 -4.90 11.42 -5.59
N MET A 14 -3.70 11.02 -6.04
CA MET A 14 -3.47 10.58 -7.41
C MET A 14 -4.24 9.32 -7.76
N THR A 15 -4.26 8.31 -6.87
CA THR A 15 -5.05 7.08 -7.08
C THR A 15 -6.54 7.39 -7.28
N ARG A 16 -7.10 8.29 -6.45
CA ARG A 16 -8.49 8.71 -6.58
C ARG A 16 -8.75 9.49 -7.86
N TYR A 17 -7.82 10.36 -8.25
CA TYR A 17 -7.89 11.10 -9.52
C TYR A 17 -7.89 10.17 -10.74
N LEU A 18 -7.15 9.06 -10.66
CA LEU A 18 -7.12 8.02 -11.70
C LEU A 18 -8.37 7.11 -11.69
N GLY A 19 -9.33 7.32 -10.77
CA GLY A 19 -10.53 6.49 -10.64
C GLY A 19 -10.26 5.09 -10.07
N ILE A 20 -9.07 4.85 -9.52
CA ILE A 20 -8.70 3.56 -8.93
C ILE A 20 -9.18 3.54 -7.48
N ARG A 21 -9.82 2.43 -7.09
CA ARG A 21 -10.40 2.28 -5.74
C ARG A 21 -9.37 1.91 -4.67
N TYR A 22 -8.35 1.15 -5.03
CA TYR A 22 -7.41 0.54 -4.09
C TYR A 22 -5.96 0.98 -4.38
N LEU A 23 -5.20 1.22 -3.32
CA LEU A 23 -3.79 1.61 -3.38
C LEU A 23 -3.00 0.75 -2.39
N TRP A 24 -1.95 0.09 -2.89
CA TRP A 24 -1.00 -0.62 -2.02
C TRP A 24 0.12 0.34 -1.62
N ILE A 25 0.49 0.30 -0.34
CA ILE A 25 1.64 1.05 0.16
C ILE A 25 2.45 0.12 1.04
N ASP A 26 3.58 -0.37 0.54
CA ASP A 26 4.46 -1.31 1.26
C ASP A 26 4.86 -0.80 2.65
N SER A 27 5.09 0.51 2.79
CA SER A 27 5.46 1.11 4.07
C SER A 27 4.33 1.10 5.12
N LEU A 28 3.09 0.81 4.72
CA LEU A 28 1.96 0.63 5.63
C LEU A 28 1.64 -0.85 5.89
N CYS A 29 1.98 -1.73 4.94
CA CYS A 29 1.60 -3.13 4.95
C CYS A 29 2.73 -4.08 5.38
N ILE A 30 4.00 -3.65 5.33
CA ILE A 30 5.16 -4.50 5.57
C ILE A 30 6.05 -3.90 6.67
N ILE A 31 6.38 -4.71 7.66
CA ILE A 31 7.38 -4.41 8.68
C ILE A 31 8.75 -4.29 8.01
N GLN A 32 9.31 -3.08 8.07
CA GLN A 32 10.61 -2.78 7.48
C GLN A 32 11.71 -3.60 8.16
N ASN A 33 12.68 -4.09 7.37
CA ASN A 33 13.78 -4.97 7.80
C ASN A 33 13.37 -6.40 8.24
N SER A 34 12.14 -6.83 7.97
CA SER A 34 11.72 -8.21 8.18
C SER A 34 11.55 -8.94 6.84
N THR A 35 12.53 -9.76 6.46
CA THR A 35 12.48 -10.54 5.22
C THR A 35 11.33 -11.54 5.23
N SER A 36 10.99 -12.11 6.39
CA SER A 36 9.86 -13.04 6.53
C SER A 36 8.51 -12.33 6.35
N ASP A 37 8.37 -11.12 6.89
CA ASP A 37 7.15 -10.32 6.74
C ASP A 37 6.98 -9.83 5.30
N TRP A 38 8.07 -9.42 4.67
CA TRP A 38 8.09 -9.07 3.25
C TRP A 38 7.65 -10.24 2.36
N GLN A 39 8.20 -11.44 2.57
CA GLN A 39 7.82 -12.63 1.80
C GLN A 39 6.34 -12.98 1.98
N PHE A 40 5.83 -12.87 3.22
CA PHE A 40 4.43 -13.15 3.51
C PHE A 40 3.49 -12.15 2.84
N GLU A 41 3.69 -10.86 3.05
CA GLU A 41 2.79 -9.82 2.53
C GLU A 41 2.87 -9.66 1.01
N THR A 42 4.05 -9.80 0.39
CA THR A 42 4.19 -9.77 -1.08
C THR A 42 3.50 -10.96 -1.77
N SER A 43 3.55 -12.15 -1.16
CA SER A 43 2.84 -13.32 -1.70
C SER A 43 1.31 -13.14 -1.67
N ARG A 44 0.80 -12.34 -0.72
CA ARG A 44 -0.62 -12.05 -0.53
C ARG A 44 -1.10 -10.84 -1.34
N MET A 45 -0.19 -10.01 -1.86
CA MET A 45 -0.52 -8.89 -2.73
C MET A 45 -1.55 -9.29 -3.82
N GLY A 46 -1.27 -10.36 -4.55
CA GLY A 46 -2.15 -10.83 -5.64
C GLY A 46 -3.47 -11.48 -5.20
N SER A 47 -3.65 -11.79 -3.91
CA SER A 47 -4.93 -12.24 -3.35
C SER A 47 -5.73 -11.11 -2.71
N ILE A 48 -5.07 -10.06 -2.21
CA ILE A 48 -5.72 -8.88 -1.61
C ILE A 48 -6.42 -8.03 -2.68
N TYR A 49 -5.87 -7.97 -3.89
CA TYR A 49 -6.50 -7.29 -5.03
C TYR A 49 -7.48 -8.16 -5.81
N ARG A 50 -7.73 -9.39 -5.36
CA ARG A 50 -8.55 -10.36 -6.09
C ARG A 50 -10.03 -10.19 -5.73
N GLU A 51 -10.66 -9.19 -6.32
CA GLU A 51 -12.11 -9.09 -6.57
C GLU A 51 -12.36 -8.47 -7.95
#